data_AF-A0A958GJ34-F1
#
_entry.id   AF-A0A958GJ34-F1
#
_cell.length_a   1.000
_cell.length_b   1.000
_cell.length_c   1.000
_cell.angle_alpha   90.00
_cell.angle_beta   90.00
_cell.angle_gamma   90.00
#
_symmetry.space_group_name_H-M   'P 1'
#
loop_
_entity.id
_entity.type
_entity.pdbx_description
1 polymer ?
#
loop_
_entity_poly.entity_id
_entity_poly.type
_entity_poly.pdbx_seq_one_letter_code
_entity_poly.pdbx_strand_id
1 'polypeptide(L)' 'RDFRDETREIAPQVAAVDAVLVDTTSMSVEEVVEHLSAVVRERKTN' A
#
# COMPACT_ATOMS: atom_id res chain seq x y z
N ARG A 1 17.89 -6.43 3.17
CA ARG A 1 17.46 -5.33 2.27
C ARG A 1 16.43 -4.50 3.00
N ASP A 2 15.29 -5.07 3.37
CA ASP A 2 14.15 -4.38 3.98
C ASP A 2 14.55 -3.53 5.20
N PHE A 3 15.28 -4.10 6.18
CA PHE A 3 15.82 -3.34 7.30
C PHE A 3 16.66 -2.10 6.88
N ARG A 4 17.45 -2.22 5.81
CA ARG A 4 18.27 -1.11 5.30
C ARG A 4 17.44 -0.09 4.53
N ASP A 5 16.40 -0.53 3.82
CA ASP A 5 15.52 0.35 3.05
C ASP A 5 14.57 1.13 3.97
N GLU A 6 14.15 0.53 5.09
CA GLU A 6 13.36 1.17 6.14
C GLU A 6 14.17 2.17 6.98
N THR A 7 15.47 1.93 7.17
CA THR A 7 16.33 2.73 8.09
C THR A 7 17.23 3.76 7.40
N ARG A 8 17.22 3.85 6.06
CA ARG A 8 18.06 4.83 5.35
C ARG A 8 17.65 6.27 5.66
N GLU A 9 18.64 7.15 5.76
CA GLU A 9 18.44 8.56 6.12
C GLU A 9 17.60 9.33 5.09
N ILE A 10 17.80 9.04 3.80
CA ILE A 10 17.13 9.75 2.70
C ILE A 10 16.05 8.86 2.09
N ALA A 11 14.81 9.37 2.08
CA ALA A 11 13.63 8.73 1.52
C ALA A 11 13.42 7.26 1.99
N PRO A 12 13.35 6.97 3.29
CA PRO A 12 13.14 5.61 3.79
C PRO A 12 11.85 4.98 3.25
N GLN A 13 11.83 3.65 3.15
CA GLN A 13 10.66 2.89 2.72
C GLN A 13 9.62 2.83 3.86
N VAL A 14 8.83 3.90 4.01
CA VAL A 14 7.77 4.00 5.01
C VAL A 14 6.47 4.41 4.34
N ALA A 15 5.35 3.89 4.83
CA ALA A 15 4.03 4.29 4.37
C ALA A 15 3.76 5.78 4.70
N ALA A 16 3.11 6.50 3.80
CA ALA A 16 2.65 7.86 4.08
C ALA A 16 1.56 7.84 5.17
N VAL A 17 1.36 8.98 5.86
CA VAL A 17 0.41 9.09 6.99
C VAL A 17 -1.03 8.77 6.59
N ASP A 18 -1.39 9.05 5.35
CA ASP A 18 -2.72 8.83 4.75
C ASP A 18 -2.81 7.55 3.88
N ALA A 19 -1.74 6.78 3.83
CA ALA A 19 -1.69 5.54 3.07
C ALA A 19 -2.61 4.47 3.68
N VAL A 20 -3.21 3.66 2.81
CA VAL A 20 -3.89 2.42 3.23
C VAL A 20 -2.89 1.28 3.11
N LEU A 21 -2.66 0.57 4.20
CA LEU A 21 -1.86 -0.65 4.19
C LEU A 21 -2.74 -1.81 3.67
N VAL A 22 -2.26 -2.50 2.63
CA VAL A 22 -2.93 -3.66 2.03
C VAL A 22 -1.95 -4.83 2.03
N ASP A 23 -2.26 -5.89 2.77
CA ASP A 23 -1.49 -7.13 2.76
C ASP A 23 -2.03 -8.07 1.68
N THR A 24 -1.21 -8.34 0.67
CA THR A 24 -1.57 -9.17 -0.48
C THR A 24 -1.01 -10.59 -0.41
N THR A 25 -0.46 -11.01 0.74
CA THR A 25 0.24 -12.31 0.89
C THR A 25 -0.61 -13.51 0.46
N SER A 26 -1.93 -13.43 0.64
CA SER A 26 -2.87 -14.52 0.29
C SER A 26 -3.84 -14.15 -0.83
N MET A 27 -3.56 -13.08 -1.58
CA MET A 27 -4.43 -12.61 -2.66
C MET A 27 -3.88 -13.02 -4.03
N SER A 28 -4.77 -13.40 -4.93
CA SER A 28 -4.51 -13.41 -6.37
C SER A 28 -4.35 -12.00 -6.92
N VAL A 29 -3.78 -11.88 -8.12
CA VAL A 29 -3.57 -10.58 -8.76
C VAL A 29 -4.91 -9.88 -9.02
N GLU A 30 -5.92 -10.63 -9.43
CA GLU A 30 -7.27 -10.15 -9.70
C GLU A 30 -7.92 -9.57 -8.44
N GLU A 31 -7.81 -10.28 -7.30
CA GLU A 31 -8.31 -9.80 -6.01
C GLU A 31 -7.61 -8.51 -5.57
N VAL A 32 -6.30 -8.37 -5.81
CA VAL A 32 -5.57 -7.13 -5.49
C VAL A 32 -6.10 -5.96 -6.31
N VAL A 33 -6.29 -6.15 -7.61
CA VAL A 33 -6.79 -5.09 -8.51
C VAL A 33 -8.20 -4.67 -8.13
N GLU A 34 -9.08 -5.63 -7.82
CA GLU A 34 -10.45 -5.34 -7.39
C GLU A 34 -10.47 -4.56 -6.06
N HIS A 35 -9.69 -5.02 -5.08
CA HIS A 35 -9.60 -4.37 -3.77
C HIS A 35 -9.10 -2.92 -3.87
N LEU A 36 -7.99 -2.69 -4.59
CA LEU A 36 -7.45 -1.34 -4.77
C LEU A 36 -8.40 -0.42 -5.53
N SER A 37 -9.12 -0.95 -6.53
CA SER A 37 -10.12 -0.18 -7.28
C SER A 37 -11.29 0.28 -6.41
N ALA A 38 -11.73 -0.56 -5.47
CA ALA A 38 -12.78 -0.22 -4.52
C ALA A 38 -12.33 0.90 -3.57
N VAL A 39 -11.14 0.79 -2.97
CA VAL A 39 -10.56 1.81 -2.07
C VAL A 39 -10.47 3.18 -2.76
N VAL A 40 -10.04 3.21 -4.02
CA VAL A 40 -9.95 4.47 -4.79
C VAL A 40 -11.32 5.08 -5.04
N ARG A 41 -12.34 4.27 -5.37
CA ARG A 41 -13.71 4.76 -5.62
C ARG A 41 -14.34 5.33 -4.35
N GLU A 42 -14.18 4.64 -3.23
CA GLU A 42 -14.67 5.10 -1.92
C GLU A 42 -14.07 6.48 -1.57
N ARG A 43 -12.76 6.64 -1.74
CA ARG A 43 -12.06 7.90 -1.44
C ARG A 43 -12.34 9.05 -2.41
N LYS A 44 -12.78 8.77 -3.64
CA LYS A 44 -13.18 9.82 -4.61
C LYS A 44 -14.61 10.30 -4.44
N THR A 45 -15.44 9.51 -3.77
CA THR A 45 -16.88 9.80 -3.62
C THR A 45 -17.18 10.59 -2.34
N ASN A 46 -16.25 10.58 -1.37
CA ASN A 46 -16.20 11.50 -0.24
C ASN A 46 -15.46 12.80 -0.59
#